data_AF-A0A518BXL9-F1
#
_entry.id   AF-A0A518BXL9-F1
#
_cell.length_a   1.000
_cell.length_b   1.000
_cell.length_c   1.000
_cell.angle_alpha   90.00
_cell.angle_beta   90.00
_cell.angle_gamma   90.00
#
_symmetry.space_group_name_H-M   'P 1'
#
loop_
_entity.id
_entity.type
_entity.pdbx_description
1 polymer ?
#
loop_
_entity_poly.entity_id
_entity_poly.type
_entity_poly.pdbx_seq_one_letter_code
_entity_poly.pdbx_strand_id
1 'polypeptide(L)'
;MNTKFSLIATLALAGVAQAASINYGTFVSDNVTFTDVTESSNTAPLPLFDAPNVAGDALTFGPIEFGSESNGAGAKIVDSQLRTEITTNGVGIDTLTIFESGDYTLIGDTQAFAIASVAAPVFIDITEVDGVAVDGPEVIANLVFSPSGGVFALADGIAVGVPWTGDLTVDIDSLVAGNVTGLTLTFDNTLSVATSEATAGLIKKKLAKIDVDLVPEPASAALLALGLFGIARRGH
;
A
#
# COMPACT_ATOMS: atom_id res chain seq x y z
N MET A 1 -53.31 9.04 -46.67
CA MET A 1 -51.88 9.40 -46.60
C MET A 1 -51.40 8.87 -45.26
N ASN A 2 -50.76 7.70 -45.25
CA ASN A 2 -50.40 6.98 -44.01
C ASN A 2 -48.88 6.89 -43.89
N THR A 3 -48.27 7.77 -43.12
CA THR A 3 -46.84 7.74 -42.81
C THR A 3 -46.62 6.95 -41.53
N LYS A 4 -46.01 5.77 -41.65
CA LYS A 4 -45.54 4.97 -40.52
C LYS A 4 -44.11 5.42 -40.18
N PHE A 5 -43.93 5.98 -38.98
CA PHE A 5 -42.60 6.20 -38.41
C PHE A 5 -42.15 4.94 -37.67
N SER A 6 -41.00 4.38 -38.05
CA SER A 6 -40.37 3.24 -37.38
C SER A 6 -39.25 3.77 -36.49
N LEU A 7 -39.39 3.60 -35.19
CA LEU A 7 -38.39 3.97 -34.18
C LEU A 7 -37.45 2.76 -33.99
N ILE A 8 -36.18 2.91 -34.36
CA ILE A 8 -35.13 1.90 -34.08
C ILE A 8 -34.50 2.28 -32.74
N ALA A 9 -34.71 1.43 -31.73
CA ALA A 9 -34.06 1.54 -30.43
C ALA A 9 -32.71 0.79 -30.49
N THR A 10 -31.61 1.53 -30.43
CA THR A 10 -30.26 0.96 -30.34
C THR A 10 -29.99 0.57 -28.89
N LEU A 11 -29.97 -0.73 -28.60
CA LEU A 11 -29.63 -1.26 -27.28
C LEU A 11 -28.10 -1.24 -27.14
N ALA A 12 -27.56 -0.26 -26.41
CA ALA A 12 -26.13 -0.24 -26.07
C ALA A 12 -25.86 -1.28 -24.97
N LEU A 13 -25.12 -2.34 -25.29
CA LEU A 13 -24.56 -3.22 -24.27
C LEU A 13 -23.43 -2.47 -23.54
N ALA A 14 -23.68 -2.09 -22.29
CA ALA A 14 -22.63 -1.63 -21.40
C ALA A 14 -21.75 -2.85 -21.06
N GLY A 15 -20.52 -2.88 -21.60
CA GLY A 15 -19.51 -3.84 -21.17
C GLY A 15 -19.14 -3.59 -19.71
N VAL A 16 -19.14 -4.63 -18.89
CA VAL A 16 -18.53 -4.60 -17.56
C VAL A 16 -17.02 -4.43 -17.74
N ALA A 17 -16.47 -3.29 -17.28
CA ALA A 17 -15.03 -3.12 -17.17
C ALA A 17 -14.54 -4.11 -16.10
N GLN A 18 -13.69 -5.06 -16.49
CA GLN A 18 -12.95 -5.86 -15.52
C GLN A 18 -11.89 -4.97 -14.89
N ALA A 19 -11.67 -5.13 -13.57
CA ALA A 19 -10.54 -4.53 -12.89
C ALA A 19 -9.27 -4.89 -13.66
N ALA A 20 -8.59 -3.89 -14.20
CA ALA A 20 -7.28 -4.11 -14.78
C ALA A 20 -6.33 -4.48 -13.64
N SER A 21 -5.45 -5.45 -13.86
CA SER A 21 -4.34 -5.73 -12.97
C SER A 21 -3.03 -5.64 -13.77
N ILE A 22 -2.01 -5.08 -13.14
CA ILE A 22 -0.65 -5.03 -13.64
C ILE A 22 0.22 -5.88 -12.72
N ASN A 23 1.14 -6.65 -13.30
CA ASN A 23 2.18 -7.36 -12.59
C ASN A 23 3.53 -6.69 -12.89
N TYR A 24 4.17 -6.17 -11.86
CA TYR A 24 5.49 -5.54 -11.91
C TYR A 24 6.63 -6.56 -11.85
N GLY A 25 6.34 -7.80 -11.47
CA GLY A 25 7.27 -8.92 -11.46
C GLY A 25 7.84 -9.23 -10.08
N THR A 26 9.07 -9.72 -10.08
CA THR A 26 9.82 -10.10 -8.88
C THR A 26 10.95 -9.12 -8.64
N PHE A 27 11.12 -8.73 -7.38
CA PHE A 27 12.19 -7.86 -6.92
C PHE A 27 12.96 -8.56 -5.81
N VAL A 28 14.27 -8.66 -5.98
CA VAL A 28 15.16 -9.40 -5.07
C VAL A 28 16.09 -8.40 -4.38
N SER A 29 16.08 -8.36 -3.05
CA SER A 29 17.09 -7.69 -2.23
C SER A 29 18.15 -8.70 -1.75
N ASP A 30 19.01 -8.29 -0.82
CA ASP A 30 20.02 -9.18 -0.24
C ASP A 30 19.39 -10.29 0.63
N ASN A 31 18.31 -9.97 1.36
CA ASN A 31 17.71 -10.90 2.33
C ASN A 31 16.24 -11.22 2.06
N VAL A 32 15.56 -10.41 1.27
CA VAL A 32 14.11 -10.47 1.03
C VAL A 32 13.83 -10.53 -0.46
N THR A 33 12.85 -11.34 -0.85
CA THR A 33 12.32 -11.38 -2.21
C THR A 33 10.86 -10.99 -2.19
N PHE A 34 10.49 -10.00 -3.01
CA PHE A 34 9.13 -9.59 -3.29
C PHE A 34 8.69 -10.26 -4.61
N THR A 35 7.86 -11.29 -4.55
CA THR A 35 7.29 -11.97 -5.73
C THR A 35 5.88 -11.50 -6.01
N ASP A 36 5.47 -11.63 -7.27
CA ASP A 36 4.12 -11.29 -7.73
C ASP A 36 3.64 -9.91 -7.27
N VAL A 37 4.53 -8.92 -7.37
CA VAL A 37 4.21 -7.54 -7.06
C VAL A 37 3.19 -7.05 -8.09
N THR A 38 1.97 -6.82 -7.62
CA THR A 38 0.82 -6.52 -8.48
C THR A 38 0.08 -5.29 -7.99
N GLU A 39 -0.55 -4.61 -8.94
CA GLU A 39 -1.48 -3.51 -8.71
C GLU A 39 -2.81 -3.83 -9.38
N SER A 40 -3.92 -3.48 -8.74
CA SER A 40 -5.24 -3.48 -9.35
C SER A 40 -6.03 -2.22 -8.97
N SER A 41 -6.97 -1.82 -9.81
CA SER A 41 -7.90 -0.71 -9.53
C SER A 41 -9.28 -1.00 -10.11
N ASN A 42 -10.32 -0.59 -9.40
CA ASN A 42 -11.71 -0.68 -9.86
C ASN A 42 -12.25 0.67 -10.37
N THR A 43 -11.58 1.77 -10.02
CA THR A 43 -12.10 3.13 -10.24
C THR A 43 -11.26 3.95 -11.21
N ALA A 44 -10.03 3.54 -11.51
CA ALA A 44 -9.16 4.25 -12.44
C ALA A 44 -8.40 3.31 -13.39
N PRO A 45 -8.06 3.78 -14.60
CA PRO A 45 -7.14 3.07 -15.48
C PRO A 45 -5.77 2.92 -14.82
N LEU A 46 -5.14 1.76 -15.01
CA LEU A 46 -3.79 1.49 -14.54
C LEU A 46 -2.74 1.91 -15.58
N PRO A 47 -1.49 2.19 -15.15
CA PRO A 47 -0.99 2.15 -13.77
C PRO A 47 -1.25 3.45 -12.97
N LEU A 48 -1.43 3.33 -11.65
CA LEU A 48 -1.45 4.48 -10.72
C LEU A 48 -0.08 4.70 -10.04
N PHE A 49 0.74 3.65 -9.96
CA PHE A 49 2.13 3.69 -9.50
C PHE A 49 3.12 3.37 -10.62
N ASP A 50 4.36 3.84 -10.50
CA ASP A 50 5.46 3.35 -11.32
C ASP A 50 5.91 1.96 -10.83
N ALA A 51 6.67 1.26 -11.66
CA ALA A 51 7.33 0.03 -11.22
C ALA A 51 8.15 0.32 -9.95
N PRO A 52 8.00 -0.50 -8.89
CA PRO A 52 8.65 -0.19 -7.63
C PRO A 52 10.17 -0.34 -7.71
N ASN A 53 10.85 0.30 -6.77
CA ASN A 53 12.29 0.17 -6.58
C ASN A 53 12.59 -0.52 -5.25
N VAL A 54 13.67 -1.30 -5.20
CA VAL A 54 14.18 -1.94 -3.99
C VAL A 54 15.42 -1.20 -3.49
N ALA A 55 15.45 -0.91 -2.19
CA ALA A 55 16.61 -0.36 -1.51
C ALA A 55 16.73 -0.96 -0.11
N GLY A 56 17.77 -1.76 0.12
CA GLY A 56 17.81 -2.65 1.28
C GLY A 56 16.67 -3.66 1.20
N ASP A 57 16.03 -3.95 2.33
CA ASP A 57 14.88 -4.85 2.43
C ASP A 57 13.53 -4.11 2.32
N ALA A 58 13.54 -2.97 1.63
CA ALA A 58 12.35 -2.14 1.39
C ALA A 58 11.95 -2.06 -0.08
N LEU A 59 10.65 -2.11 -0.34
CA LEU A 59 10.01 -1.93 -1.65
C LEU A 59 9.28 -0.58 -1.68
N THR A 60 9.64 0.29 -2.62
CA THR A 60 9.11 1.65 -2.71
C THR A 60 8.37 1.88 -4.02
N PHE A 61 7.13 2.36 -3.93
CA PHE A 61 6.29 2.72 -5.06
C PHE A 61 6.22 4.25 -5.21
N GLY A 62 6.51 4.73 -6.42
CA GLY A 62 6.35 6.13 -6.80
C GLY A 62 5.01 6.34 -7.49
N PRO A 63 4.04 7.05 -6.91
CA PRO A 63 2.77 7.34 -7.57
C PRO A 63 2.97 8.21 -8.83
N ILE A 64 2.30 7.85 -9.92
CA ILE A 64 2.29 8.65 -11.16
C ILE A 64 1.03 9.53 -11.17
N GLU A 65 -0.15 8.91 -11.12
CA GLU A 65 -1.45 9.59 -11.17
C GLU A 65 -2.38 9.22 -10.00
N PHE A 66 -1.83 8.70 -8.89
CA PHE A 66 -2.68 8.34 -7.76
C PHE A 66 -3.16 9.57 -6.97
N GLY A 67 -4.33 10.08 -7.35
CA GLY A 67 -4.99 11.19 -6.70
C GLY A 67 -6.47 11.27 -7.00
N SER A 68 -7.22 11.85 -6.07
CA SER A 68 -8.64 12.17 -6.26
C SER A 68 -8.83 13.68 -6.24
N GLU A 69 -9.69 14.18 -7.12
CA GLU A 69 -9.99 15.60 -7.24
C GLU A 69 -11.48 15.80 -7.52
N SER A 70 -12.03 16.88 -6.96
CA SER A 70 -13.38 17.33 -7.23
C SER A 70 -13.43 18.86 -7.21
N ASN A 71 -14.25 19.45 -8.08
CA ASN A 71 -14.42 20.89 -8.20
C ASN A 71 -15.91 21.20 -8.43
N GLY A 72 -16.46 22.11 -7.63
CA GLY A 72 -17.90 22.34 -7.52
C GLY A 72 -18.60 21.19 -6.79
N ALA A 73 -19.92 21.07 -6.97
CA ALA A 73 -20.69 20.01 -6.31
C ALA A 73 -20.37 18.63 -6.92
N GLY A 74 -19.66 17.77 -6.20
CA GLY A 74 -19.24 16.48 -6.71
C GLY A 74 -18.48 15.62 -5.71
N ALA A 75 -18.27 14.36 -6.07
CA ALA A 75 -17.40 13.45 -5.34
C ALA A 75 -16.66 12.53 -6.31
N LYS A 76 -15.41 12.23 -5.99
CA LYS A 76 -14.56 11.31 -6.74
C LYS A 76 -13.83 10.38 -5.77
N ILE A 77 -13.75 9.11 -6.15
CA ILE A 77 -12.99 8.08 -5.44
C ILE A 77 -12.00 7.50 -6.44
N VAL A 78 -10.76 7.32 -6.00
CA VAL A 78 -9.73 6.57 -6.70
C VAL A 78 -9.17 5.51 -5.75
N ASP A 79 -9.16 4.26 -6.18
CA ASP A 79 -8.70 3.10 -5.43
C ASP A 79 -7.52 2.43 -6.12
N SER A 80 -6.68 1.79 -5.32
CA SER A 80 -5.59 0.93 -5.78
C SER A 80 -5.31 -0.14 -4.74
N GLN A 81 -5.32 -1.39 -5.15
CA GLN A 81 -4.83 -2.49 -4.33
C GLN A 81 -3.41 -2.83 -4.76
N LEU A 82 -2.47 -2.87 -3.81
CA LEU A 82 -1.13 -3.40 -4.01
C LEU A 82 -1.03 -4.75 -3.30
N ARG A 83 -0.52 -5.76 -4.00
CA ARG A 83 -0.29 -7.11 -3.46
C ARG A 83 1.13 -7.57 -3.78
N THR A 84 1.77 -8.22 -2.82
CA THR A 84 3.07 -8.88 -3.01
C THR A 84 3.17 -10.09 -2.09
N GLU A 85 3.88 -11.11 -2.55
CA GLU A 85 4.39 -12.17 -1.69
C GLU A 85 5.80 -11.78 -1.24
N ILE A 86 6.10 -11.94 0.03
CA ILE A 86 7.38 -11.57 0.65
C ILE A 86 7.97 -12.86 1.22
N THR A 87 9.20 -13.20 0.82
CA THR A 87 9.95 -14.35 1.37
C THR A 87 11.35 -13.93 1.76
N THR A 88 11.95 -14.64 2.70
CA THR A 88 13.31 -14.37 3.18
C THR A 88 14.26 -15.54 2.90
N ASN A 89 15.56 -15.30 2.99
CA ASN A 89 16.58 -16.34 2.86
C ASN A 89 16.75 -17.19 4.14
N GLY A 90 15.65 -17.48 4.84
CA GLY A 90 15.63 -18.29 6.08
C GLY A 90 15.86 -17.50 7.37
N VAL A 91 15.98 -16.17 7.30
CA VAL A 91 16.00 -15.28 8.48
C VAL A 91 14.56 -14.85 8.79
N GLY A 92 14.18 -14.84 10.06
CA GLY A 92 12.83 -14.41 10.46
C GLY A 92 12.54 -12.96 10.11
N ILE A 93 11.30 -12.67 9.72
CA ILE A 93 10.76 -11.32 9.65
C ILE A 93 10.41 -10.88 11.08
N ASP A 94 11.04 -9.81 11.56
CA ASP A 94 10.79 -9.22 12.87
C ASP A 94 9.60 -8.27 12.78
N THR A 95 9.71 -7.22 11.96
CA THR A 95 8.63 -6.26 11.76
C THR A 95 8.37 -5.97 10.30
N LEU A 96 7.11 -5.69 9.99
CA LEU A 96 6.68 -5.15 8.70
C LEU A 96 6.18 -3.73 8.92
N THR A 97 6.83 -2.77 8.28
CA THR A 97 6.40 -1.36 8.32
C THR A 97 5.89 -0.92 6.95
N ILE A 98 4.69 -0.36 6.92
CA ILE A 98 4.10 0.25 5.74
C ILE A 98 4.02 1.76 6.01
N PHE A 99 4.57 2.54 5.09
CA PHE A 99 4.59 3.99 5.18
C PHE A 99 4.02 4.60 3.91
N GLU A 100 3.21 5.63 4.07
CA GLU A 100 2.63 6.39 2.98
C GLU A 100 2.72 7.88 3.26
N SER A 101 2.81 8.65 2.19
CA SER A 101 2.71 10.10 2.29
C SER A 101 2.08 10.71 1.07
N GLY A 102 1.56 11.92 1.26
CA GLY A 102 1.02 12.72 0.19
C GLY A 102 0.73 14.15 0.61
N ASP A 103 -0.09 14.82 -0.18
CA ASP A 103 -0.60 16.14 0.13
C ASP A 103 -2.09 16.26 -0.21
N TYR A 104 -2.73 17.26 0.39
CA TYR A 104 -4.09 17.65 0.06
C TYR A 104 -4.22 19.16 -0.08
N THR A 105 -5.21 19.58 -0.86
CA THR A 105 -5.62 20.97 -1.04
C THR A 105 -7.14 21.04 -0.94
N LEU A 106 -7.65 21.93 -0.09
CA LEU A 106 -9.06 22.23 0.05
C LEU A 106 -9.22 23.75 -0.01
N ILE A 107 -9.95 24.23 -1.02
CA ILE A 107 -10.22 25.65 -1.23
C ILE A 107 -11.71 25.88 -1.36
N GLY A 108 -12.18 27.01 -0.87
CA GLY A 108 -13.59 27.38 -0.89
C GLY A 108 -13.88 28.57 0.02
N ASP A 109 -15.14 28.97 0.07
CA ASP A 109 -15.59 29.91 1.09
C ASP A 109 -15.71 29.24 2.47
N THR A 110 -15.74 30.05 3.54
CA THR A 110 -15.74 29.54 4.92
C THR A 110 -17.06 28.91 5.38
N GLN A 111 -18.09 28.91 4.54
CA GLN A 111 -19.38 28.27 4.81
C GLN A 111 -19.60 27.02 3.94
N ALA A 112 -18.71 26.78 2.98
CA ALA A 112 -18.82 25.71 2.03
C ALA A 112 -18.13 24.42 2.51
N PHE A 113 -18.48 23.32 1.86
CA PHE A 113 -18.06 21.98 2.22
C PHE A 113 -16.99 21.48 1.24
N ALA A 114 -15.88 21.01 1.77
CA ALA A 114 -14.97 20.13 1.04
C ALA A 114 -14.30 19.18 2.02
N ILE A 115 -14.22 17.91 1.65
CA ILE A 115 -13.53 16.86 2.39
C ILE A 115 -12.60 16.13 1.42
N ALA A 116 -11.38 15.88 1.86
CA ALA A 116 -10.47 14.92 1.29
C ALA A 116 -10.26 13.78 2.29
N SER A 117 -10.14 12.54 1.84
CA SER A 117 -9.82 11.43 2.72
C SER A 117 -8.88 10.41 2.08
N VAL A 118 -8.14 9.72 2.95
CA VAL A 118 -7.28 8.59 2.64
C VAL A 118 -7.60 7.44 3.60
N ALA A 119 -7.65 6.23 3.07
CA ALA A 119 -7.78 5.00 3.85
C ALA A 119 -6.89 3.92 3.24
N ALA A 120 -6.30 3.08 4.09
CA ALA A 120 -5.45 1.98 3.70
C ALA A 120 -5.56 0.79 4.69
N PRO A 121 -6.62 -0.05 4.58
CA PRO A 121 -6.61 -1.36 5.22
C PRO A 121 -5.50 -2.25 4.65
N VAL A 122 -4.93 -3.08 5.52
CA VAL A 122 -3.81 -3.97 5.26
C VAL A 122 -4.18 -5.36 5.72
N PHE A 123 -3.88 -6.35 4.88
CA PHE A 123 -4.09 -7.78 5.10
C PHE A 123 -2.74 -8.48 4.96
N ILE A 124 -2.36 -9.25 5.98
CA ILE A 124 -1.10 -9.99 6.03
C ILE A 124 -1.43 -11.45 6.32
N ASP A 125 -1.15 -12.33 5.38
CA ASP A 125 -1.31 -13.77 5.53
C ASP A 125 0.06 -14.41 5.74
N ILE A 126 0.26 -15.10 6.86
CA ILE A 126 1.51 -15.84 7.12
C ILE A 126 1.50 -17.13 6.31
N THR A 127 2.45 -17.27 5.38
CA THR A 127 2.50 -18.39 4.43
C THR A 127 3.69 -19.32 4.64
N GLU A 128 4.72 -18.90 5.38
CA GLU A 128 5.91 -19.73 5.63
C GLU A 128 6.52 -19.45 7.01
N VAL A 129 6.85 -20.52 7.74
CA VAL A 129 7.55 -20.49 9.04
C VAL A 129 8.72 -21.44 9.01
N ASP A 130 9.90 -20.96 9.40
CA ASP A 130 11.18 -21.70 9.39
C ASP A 130 11.48 -22.40 8.04
N GLY A 131 11.14 -21.76 6.92
CA GLY A 131 11.35 -22.32 5.57
C GLY A 131 10.31 -23.35 5.15
N VAL A 132 9.22 -23.52 5.91
CA VAL A 132 8.16 -24.50 5.64
C VAL A 132 6.84 -23.78 5.42
N ALA A 133 6.18 -24.09 4.30
CA ALA A 133 4.87 -23.53 3.97
C ALA A 133 3.82 -23.90 5.03
N VAL A 134 3.01 -22.92 5.43
CA VAL A 134 1.93 -23.06 6.42
C VAL A 134 0.66 -22.34 5.98
N ASP A 135 -0.46 -22.68 6.61
CA ASP A 135 -1.70 -21.92 6.59
C ASP A 135 -1.78 -21.14 7.92
N GLY A 136 -1.07 -20.01 7.97
CA GLY A 136 -0.88 -19.23 9.19
C GLY A 136 -2.03 -18.28 9.52
N PRO A 137 -1.93 -17.51 10.61
CA PRO A 137 -2.94 -16.50 10.93
C PRO A 137 -2.95 -15.36 9.90
N GLU A 138 -4.14 -14.79 9.69
CA GLU A 138 -4.32 -13.53 8.97
C GLU A 138 -4.32 -12.37 9.97
N VAL A 139 -3.56 -11.31 9.67
CA VAL A 139 -3.60 -10.04 10.39
C VAL A 139 -4.26 -8.99 9.52
N ILE A 140 -5.30 -8.37 10.07
CA ILE A 140 -6.00 -7.24 9.45
C ILE A 140 -5.73 -5.99 10.27
N ALA A 141 -5.17 -4.98 9.62
CA ALA A 141 -4.81 -3.71 10.24
C ALA A 141 -5.19 -2.53 9.33
N ASN A 142 -4.99 -1.31 9.81
CA ASN A 142 -5.16 -0.09 9.02
C ASN A 142 -3.98 0.83 9.31
N LEU A 143 -3.53 1.57 8.30
CA LEU A 143 -2.61 2.68 8.53
C LEU A 143 -3.26 3.74 9.42
N VAL A 144 -2.46 4.32 10.29
CA VAL A 144 -2.84 5.46 11.11
C VAL A 144 -2.35 6.73 10.41
N PHE A 145 -3.29 7.61 10.04
CA PHE A 145 -2.98 8.81 9.28
C PHE A 145 -2.87 10.07 10.15
N SER A 146 -1.90 10.91 9.85
CA SER A 146 -1.64 12.20 10.48
C SER A 146 -1.84 13.34 9.46
N PRO A 147 -2.38 14.50 9.87
CA PRO A 147 -2.71 14.91 11.25
C PRO A 147 -4.09 14.47 11.80
N SER A 148 -4.99 13.94 10.97
CA SER A 148 -6.43 13.90 11.29
C SER A 148 -7.09 12.53 11.14
N GLY A 149 -6.33 11.44 11.21
CA GLY A 149 -6.87 10.09 11.05
C GLY A 149 -7.34 9.79 9.62
N GLY A 150 -6.88 10.57 8.64
CA GLY A 150 -7.13 10.32 7.22
C GLY A 150 -8.33 11.06 6.65
N VAL A 151 -8.96 11.96 7.42
CA VAL A 151 -10.05 12.83 6.94
C VAL A 151 -9.67 14.29 7.12
N PHE A 152 -9.65 15.05 6.04
CA PHE A 152 -9.27 16.47 6.02
C PHE A 152 -10.47 17.29 5.56
N ALA A 153 -10.87 18.31 6.32
CA ALA A 153 -12.06 19.09 6.02
C ALA A 153 -11.74 20.59 5.86
N LEU A 154 -12.40 21.24 4.91
CA LEU A 154 -12.30 22.70 4.71
C LEU A 154 -12.79 23.48 5.94
N ALA A 155 -13.65 22.87 6.77
CA ALA A 155 -14.10 23.44 8.04
C ALA A 155 -12.94 23.71 9.01
N ASP A 156 -11.81 23.02 8.85
CA ASP A 156 -10.57 23.22 9.63
C ASP A 156 -9.72 24.39 9.08
N GLY A 157 -10.13 24.96 7.94
CA GLY A 157 -9.47 26.05 7.25
C GLY A 157 -9.09 25.70 5.81
N ILE A 158 -8.73 26.73 5.04
CA ILE A 158 -8.16 26.55 3.70
C ILE A 158 -6.82 25.84 3.84
N ALA A 159 -6.64 24.78 3.07
CA ALA A 159 -5.43 23.98 3.02
C ALA A 159 -4.89 23.97 1.59
N VAL A 160 -3.60 24.23 1.40
CA VAL A 160 -2.96 24.19 0.08
C VAL A 160 -1.66 23.42 0.19
N GLY A 161 -1.60 22.25 -0.46
CA GLY A 161 -0.44 21.37 -0.43
C GLY A 161 -0.03 20.95 0.98
N VAL A 162 -1.00 20.75 1.87
CA VAL A 162 -0.72 20.34 3.25
C VAL A 162 -0.34 18.87 3.25
N PRO A 163 0.82 18.49 3.80
CA PRO A 163 1.26 17.11 3.79
C PRO A 163 0.42 16.25 4.74
N TRP A 164 0.29 14.98 4.39
CA TRP A 164 -0.22 13.93 5.25
C TRP A 164 0.71 12.72 5.19
N THR A 165 0.72 11.94 6.26
CA THR A 165 1.44 10.66 6.33
C THR A 165 0.53 9.59 6.90
N GLY A 166 0.79 8.34 6.53
CA GLY A 166 0.19 7.17 7.15
C GLY A 166 1.29 6.17 7.48
N ASP A 167 1.20 5.55 8.65
CA ASP A 167 2.12 4.49 9.05
C ASP A 167 1.39 3.33 9.71
N LEU A 168 1.94 2.14 9.52
CA LEU A 168 1.59 0.92 10.22
C LEU A 168 2.87 0.14 10.45
N THR A 169 3.11 -0.29 11.70
CA THR A 169 4.15 -1.26 12.02
C THR A 169 3.48 -2.46 12.68
N VAL A 170 3.74 -3.64 12.14
CA VAL A 170 3.27 -4.92 12.69
C VAL A 170 4.48 -5.71 13.18
N ASP A 171 4.43 -6.15 14.43
CA ASP A 171 5.37 -7.11 15.01
C ASP A 171 4.98 -8.51 14.49
N ILE A 172 5.79 -9.03 13.56
CA ILE A 172 5.55 -10.28 12.85
C ILE A 172 6.09 -11.47 13.64
N ASP A 173 7.24 -11.33 14.30
CA ASP A 173 7.88 -12.39 15.09
C ASP A 173 6.98 -12.87 16.26
N SER A 174 6.17 -11.98 16.82
CA SER A 174 5.25 -12.33 17.91
C SER A 174 3.98 -13.09 17.47
N LEU A 175 3.69 -13.20 16.17
CA LEU A 175 2.41 -13.74 15.67
C LEU A 175 2.33 -15.27 15.75
N VAL A 176 3.47 -15.97 15.64
CA VAL A 176 3.55 -17.43 15.60
C VAL A 176 4.77 -17.92 16.38
N ALA A 177 4.82 -19.23 16.68
CA ALA A 177 6.04 -19.84 17.19
C ALA A 177 6.96 -20.22 16.03
N GLY A 178 8.21 -19.76 16.06
CA GLY A 178 9.19 -19.97 14.98
C GLY A 178 9.38 -18.69 14.15
N ASN A 179 10.28 -18.72 13.18
CA ASN A 179 10.60 -17.55 12.37
C ASN A 179 9.65 -17.45 11.17
N VAL A 180 8.85 -16.41 11.08
CA VAL A 180 8.11 -16.12 9.85
C VAL A 180 9.12 -15.85 8.74
N THR A 181 9.08 -16.66 7.69
CA THR A 181 10.02 -16.61 6.55
C THR A 181 9.31 -16.29 5.24
N GLY A 182 7.97 -16.24 5.27
CA GLY A 182 7.17 -15.81 4.15
C GLY A 182 5.76 -15.38 4.54
N LEU A 183 5.26 -14.36 3.85
CA LEU A 183 3.91 -13.84 4.00
C LEU A 183 3.37 -13.29 2.68
N THR A 184 2.05 -13.21 2.55
CA THR A 184 1.39 -12.40 1.51
C THR A 184 0.94 -11.10 2.14
N LEU A 185 1.29 -9.98 1.52
CA LEU A 185 0.84 -8.66 1.89
C LEU A 185 -0.11 -8.13 0.81
N THR A 186 -1.29 -7.70 1.23
CA THR A 186 -2.22 -6.93 0.40
C THR A 186 -2.61 -5.66 1.14
N PHE A 187 -2.61 -4.51 0.49
CA PHE A 187 -3.18 -3.30 1.09
C PHE A 187 -3.93 -2.45 0.06
N ASP A 188 -5.11 -1.99 0.47
CA ASP A 188 -6.08 -1.32 -0.39
C ASP A 188 -6.07 0.16 -0.09
N ASN A 189 -5.53 0.93 -1.01
CA ASN A 189 -5.52 2.37 -0.90
C ASN A 189 -6.76 2.98 -1.53
N THR A 190 -7.43 3.84 -0.78
CA THR A 190 -8.54 4.65 -1.28
C THR A 190 -8.28 6.12 -1.00
N LEU A 191 -8.34 6.94 -2.06
CA LEU A 191 -8.36 8.39 -1.99
C LEU A 191 -9.74 8.90 -2.40
N SER A 192 -10.35 9.74 -1.58
CA SER A 192 -11.64 10.35 -1.92
C SER A 192 -11.62 11.86 -1.73
N VAL A 193 -12.38 12.55 -2.57
CA VAL A 193 -12.68 13.97 -2.40
C VAL A 193 -14.16 14.19 -2.64
N ALA A 194 -14.80 14.95 -1.77
CA ALA A 194 -16.16 15.44 -1.94
C ALA A 194 -16.22 16.95 -1.71
N THR A 195 -16.93 17.67 -2.55
CA THR A 195 -16.99 19.14 -2.58
C THR A 195 -18.42 19.63 -2.80
N SER A 196 -18.74 20.82 -2.29
CA SER A 196 -19.97 21.56 -2.59
C SER A 196 -19.76 22.58 -3.70
N GLU A 197 -20.81 23.33 -4.06
CA GLU A 197 -20.66 24.49 -4.93
C GLU A 197 -19.59 25.46 -4.40
N ALA A 198 -18.87 26.09 -5.34
CA ALA A 198 -17.78 27.04 -5.06
C ALA A 198 -16.59 26.50 -4.24
N THR A 199 -16.44 25.18 -4.07
CA THR A 199 -15.25 24.57 -3.47
C THR A 199 -14.51 23.68 -4.45
N ALA A 200 -13.23 23.46 -4.18
CA ALA A 200 -12.44 22.46 -4.87
C ALA A 200 -11.56 21.73 -3.86
N GLY A 201 -11.35 20.46 -4.13
CA GLY A 201 -10.56 19.57 -3.31
C GLY A 201 -9.66 18.69 -4.16
N LEU A 202 -8.49 18.40 -3.62
CA LEU A 202 -7.52 17.51 -4.19
C LEU A 202 -6.83 16.75 -3.06
N ILE A 203 -6.60 15.46 -3.27
CA ILE A 203 -5.66 14.68 -2.48
C ILE A 203 -4.82 13.83 -3.42
N LYS A 204 -3.52 13.81 -3.19
CA LYS A 204 -2.57 13.02 -3.99
C LYS A 204 -1.65 12.24 -3.09
N LYS A 205 -1.40 10.99 -3.45
CA LYS A 205 -0.30 10.21 -2.87
C LYS A 205 1.01 10.61 -3.54
N LYS A 206 2.09 10.57 -2.77
CA LYS A 206 3.47 10.87 -3.21
C LYS A 206 4.43 9.73 -2.93
N LEU A 207 4.11 8.86 -1.99
CA LEU A 207 4.92 7.70 -1.65
C LEU A 207 4.04 6.60 -1.07
N ALA A 208 4.35 5.35 -1.43
CA ALA A 208 4.03 4.18 -0.63
C ALA A 208 5.28 3.33 -0.50
N LYS A 209 5.58 2.84 0.70
CA LYS A 209 6.79 2.07 1.01
C LYS A 209 6.42 0.91 1.92
N ILE A 210 7.00 -0.25 1.63
CA ILE A 210 7.00 -1.44 2.47
C ILE A 210 8.44 -1.62 2.95
N ASP A 211 8.64 -1.75 4.25
CA ASP A 211 9.93 -2.00 4.88
C ASP A 211 9.85 -3.30 5.69
N VAL A 212 10.83 -4.18 5.49
CA VAL A 212 10.88 -5.49 6.15
C VAL A 212 12.13 -5.50 7.03
N ASP A 213 11.93 -5.46 8.34
CA ASP A 213 13.01 -5.64 9.29
C ASP A 213 13.12 -7.13 9.65
N LEU A 214 14.35 -7.64 9.64
CA LEU A 214 14.64 -9.05 9.92
C LEU A 214 15.16 -9.23 11.34
N VAL A 215 14.85 -10.39 11.92
CA VAL A 215 15.37 -10.81 13.22
C VAL A 215 16.91 -10.86 13.11
N PRO A 216 17.65 -10.11 13.95
CA PRO A 216 19.10 -10.12 13.89
C PRO A 216 19.65 -11.53 14.06
N GLU A 217 20.62 -11.92 13.22
CA GLU A 217 21.30 -13.21 13.40
C GLU A 217 21.87 -13.30 14.83
N PRO A 218 21.59 -14.38 15.56
CA PRO A 218 21.99 -14.46 16.96
C PRO A 218 23.51 -14.41 17.08
N ALA A 219 23.99 -13.69 18.10
CA ALA A 219 25.42 -13.56 18.44
C ALA A 219 26.12 -14.92 18.69
N SER A 220 25.36 -16.03 18.76
CA SER A 220 25.88 -17.39 18.79
C SER A 220 26.75 -17.72 17.58
N ALA A 221 26.46 -17.19 16.38
CA ALA A 221 27.31 -17.37 15.20
C ALA A 221 28.67 -16.68 15.40
N ALA A 222 28.68 -15.47 15.95
CA ALA A 222 29.90 -14.75 16.31
C ALA A 222 30.68 -15.46 17.44
N LEU A 223 29.98 -15.99 18.45
CA LEU A 223 30.60 -16.76 19.53
C LEU A 223 31.19 -18.09 19.03
N LEU A 224 30.53 -18.77 18.09
CA LEU A 224 31.05 -19.98 17.45
C LEU A 224 32.32 -19.65 16.66
N ALA A 225 32.31 -18.57 15.87
CA ALA A 225 33.49 -18.11 15.15
C ALA A 225 34.64 -17.79 16.11
N LEU A 226 34.39 -17.02 17.18
CA LEU A 226 35.38 -16.71 18.21
C LEU A 226 35.89 -17.98 18.93
N GLY A 227 35.01 -18.94 19.20
CA GLY A 227 35.36 -20.23 19.78
C GLY A 227 36.28 -21.04 18.86
N LEU A 228 35.98 -21.11 17.57
CA LEU A 228 36.82 -21.76 16.56
C LEU A 228 38.19 -21.07 16.43
N PHE A 229 38.24 -19.74 16.46
CA PHE A 229 39.50 -18.99 16.49
C PHE A 229 40.32 -19.28 17.76
N GLY A 230 39.66 -19.37 18.92
CA GLY A 230 40.31 -19.74 20.18
C GLY A 230 40.92 -21.14 20.13
N ILE A 231 40.23 -22.11 19.52
CA ILE A 231 40.74 -23.48 19.32
C ILE A 231 41.91 -23.48 18.33
N ALA A 232 41.78 -22.80 17.19
CA ALA A 232 42.83 -22.73 16.18
C ALA A 232 44.14 -22.12 16.71
N ARG A 233 44.05 -21.13 17.61
CA ARG A 233 45.23 -20.51 18.23
C ARG A 233 45.94 -21.41 19.24
N ARG A 234 45.27 -22.41 19.80
CA ARG A 234 45.83 -23.34 20.79
C ARG A 234 46.49 -24.58 20.16
N GLY A 235 46.29 -24.79 18.86
CA GLY A 235 46.82 -25.92 18.10
C GLY A 235 48.19 -25.68 17.44
N HIS A 236 48.82 -24.52 17.67
CA HIS A 236 50.18 -24.17 17.26
C HIS A 236 51.03 -23.85 18.49
#